data_AF-A0A934EW61-F1
#
_entry.id   AF-A0A934EW61-F1
#
_cell.length_a   1.000
_cell.length_b   1.000
_cell.length_c   1.000
_cell.angle_alpha   90.00
_cell.angle_beta   90.00
_cell.angle_gamma   90.00
#
_symmetry.space_group_name_H-M   'P 1'
#
loop_
_entity.id
_entity.type
_entity.pdbx_description
1 polymer ?
#
loop_
_entity_poly.entity_id
_entity_poly.type
_entity_poly.pdbx_seq_one_letter_code
_entity_poly.pdbx_strand_id
1 'polypeptide(L)'
;MANVEEARKKVFEAKETVAESQKLLSDLTKRYDDLQESLPQLKNKGGIAEQNETTAYDSHVLGKISAKELEKVKTECQTVKNQYAESSKMLESLGRGIKKIESTLQRLNTEAELSKRQYWESIADEIKGSIPKHVFDAVKTLLVAGVQCCMTRQFILDSLFPNIPTEEFQEIRNELCGKYDLD
;
A
#
# COMPACT_ATOMS: atom_id res chain seq x y z
N MET A 1 10.18 -10.09 -26.64
CA MET A 1 10.22 -10.67 -25.28
C MET A 1 10.82 -9.62 -24.37
N ALA A 2 10.22 -9.35 -23.21
CA ALA A 2 10.76 -8.35 -22.29
C ALA A 2 12.11 -8.84 -21.75
N ASN A 3 13.12 -7.98 -21.85
CA ASN A 3 14.45 -8.23 -21.28
C ASN A 3 14.33 -8.37 -19.75
N VAL A 4 15.04 -9.32 -19.14
CA VAL A 4 15.02 -9.57 -17.68
C VAL A 4 15.29 -8.27 -16.90
N GLU A 5 16.20 -7.43 -17.38
CA GLU A 5 16.52 -6.16 -16.72
C GLU A 5 15.37 -5.15 -16.81
N GLU A 6 14.61 -5.14 -17.91
CA GLU A 6 13.43 -4.29 -18.06
C GLU A 6 12.30 -4.75 -17.13
N ALA A 7 12.11 -6.07 -16.99
CA ALA A 7 11.14 -6.63 -16.08
C ALA A 7 11.52 -6.39 -14.61
N ARG A 8 12.81 -6.51 -14.26
CA ARG A 8 13.36 -6.17 -12.94
C ARG A 8 13.08 -4.72 -12.57
N LYS A 9 13.34 -3.80 -13.50
CA LYS A 9 13.08 -2.37 -13.29
C LYS A 9 11.60 -2.10 -13.00
N LYS A 10 10.68 -2.72 -13.75
CA LYS A 10 9.23 -2.59 -13.52
C LYS A 10 8.82 -3.09 -12.14
N VAL A 11 9.40 -4.19 -11.66
CA VAL A 11 9.16 -4.67 -10.30
C VAL A 11 9.62 -3.66 -9.26
N PHE A 12 10.80 -3.06 -9.45
CA PHE A 12 11.31 -2.04 -8.53
C PHE A 12 10.43 -0.79 -8.49
N GLU A 13 10.09 -0.24 -9.66
CA GLU A 13 9.19 0.93 -9.78
C GLU A 13 7.82 0.67 -9.16
N ALA A 14 7.26 -0.54 -9.35
CA ALA A 14 5.99 -0.93 -8.75
C ALA A 14 6.08 -1.04 -7.21
N LYS A 15 7.17 -1.63 -6.69
CA LYS A 15 7.41 -1.70 -5.23
C LYS A 15 7.58 -0.32 -4.61
N GLU A 16 8.32 0.57 -5.25
CA GLU A 16 8.52 1.95 -4.78
C GLU A 16 7.19 2.71 -4.75
N THR A 17 6.40 2.62 -5.81
CA THR A 17 5.07 3.26 -5.88
C THR A 17 4.12 2.75 -4.79
N VAL A 18 4.15 1.44 -4.50
CA VAL A 18 3.38 0.84 -3.39
C VAL A 18 3.86 1.40 -2.04
N ALA A 19 5.17 1.46 -1.80
CA ALA A 19 5.74 1.95 -0.55
C ALA A 19 5.41 3.43 -0.31
N GLU A 20 5.51 4.27 -1.35
CA GLU A 20 5.11 5.68 -1.29
C GLU A 20 3.63 5.85 -0.95
N SER A 21 2.77 5.05 -1.59
CA SER A 21 1.33 5.08 -1.35
C SER A 21 0.96 4.59 0.06
N GLN A 22 1.67 3.59 0.58
CA GLN A 22 1.52 3.12 1.97
C GLN A 22 1.95 4.19 2.98
N LYS A 23 3.06 4.88 2.72
CA LYS A 23 3.53 5.99 3.57
C LYS A 23 2.51 7.12 3.58
N LEU A 24 2.01 7.52 2.41
CA LEU A 24 0.97 8.54 2.30
C LEU A 24 -0.31 8.13 3.05
N LEU A 25 -0.72 6.86 2.97
CA LEU A 25 -1.85 6.33 3.72
C LEU A 25 -1.61 6.48 5.23
N SER A 26 -0.45 6.05 5.73
CA SER A 26 -0.08 6.17 7.14
C SER A 26 -0.12 7.63 7.63
N ASP A 27 0.42 8.56 6.84
CA ASP A 27 0.44 9.98 7.19
C ASP A 27 -0.98 10.58 7.25
N LEU A 28 -1.86 10.20 6.32
CA LEU A 28 -3.24 10.67 6.29
C LEU A 28 -4.08 10.05 7.41
N THR A 29 -3.90 8.77 7.69
CA THR A 29 -4.57 8.09 8.81
C THR A 29 -4.19 8.73 10.13
N LYS A 30 -2.90 9.00 10.35
CA LYS A 30 -2.45 9.71 11.56
C LYS A 30 -3.12 11.08 11.70
N ARG A 31 -3.17 11.89 10.63
CA ARG A 31 -3.85 13.19 10.63
C ARG A 31 -5.35 13.07 10.88
N TYR A 32 -5.97 12.01 10.36
CA TYR A 32 -7.37 11.73 10.58
C TYR A 32 -7.64 11.39 12.05
N ASP A 33 -6.83 10.52 12.64
CA ASP A 33 -6.93 10.12 14.05
C ASP A 33 -6.71 11.32 14.99
N ASP A 34 -5.64 12.10 14.77
CA ASP A 34 -5.35 13.33 15.53
C ASP A 34 -6.53 14.33 15.48
N LEU A 35 -7.14 14.47 14.30
CA LEU A 35 -8.28 15.36 14.11
C LEU A 35 -9.56 14.80 14.73
N GLN A 36 -9.76 13.48 14.66
CA GLN A 36 -10.90 12.79 15.26
C GLN A 36 -10.86 12.89 16.80
N GLU A 37 -9.68 12.80 17.40
CA GLU A 37 -9.49 12.96 18.85
C GLU A 37 -9.67 14.41 19.33
N SER A 38 -9.28 15.40 18.51
CA SER A 38 -9.41 16.83 18.85
C SER A 38 -10.79 17.42 18.57
N LEU A 39 -11.58 16.83 17.66
CA LEU A 39 -12.91 17.32 17.28
C LEU A 39 -13.89 17.47 18.48
N PRO A 40 -13.97 16.51 19.43
CA PRO A 40 -14.82 16.64 20.61
C PRO A 40 -14.40 17.81 21.51
N GLN A 41 -13.10 18.10 21.60
CA GLN A 41 -12.60 19.22 22.40
C GLN A 41 -13.03 20.56 21.78
N LEU A 42 -12.97 20.68 20.45
CA LEU A 42 -13.48 21.85 19.73
C LEU A 42 -14.99 21.99 19.88
N LYS A 43 -15.75 20.88 19.82
CA LYS A 43 -17.19 20.88 20.06
C LYS A 43 -17.53 21.40 21.46
N ASN A 44 -16.82 20.92 22.48
CA ASN A 44 -17.02 21.36 23.87
C ASN A 44 -16.66 22.85 24.05
N LYS A 45 -15.55 23.30 23.46
CA LYS A 45 -15.18 24.73 23.45
C LYS A 45 -16.27 25.57 22.78
N GLY A 46 -16.88 25.09 21.71
CA GLY A 46 -18.01 25.73 21.05
C GLY A 46 -19.21 25.90 21.97
N GLY A 47 -19.61 24.84 22.68
CA GLY A 47 -20.70 24.92 23.66
C GLY A 47 -20.42 25.88 24.82
N ILE A 48 -19.18 25.90 25.34
CA ILE A 48 -18.77 26.88 26.36
C ILE A 48 -18.81 28.30 25.79
N ALA A 49 -18.36 28.50 24.56
CA ALA A 49 -18.38 29.82 23.92
C ALA A 49 -19.81 30.33 23.68
N GLU A 50 -20.76 29.46 23.31
CA GLU A 50 -22.18 29.81 23.21
C GLU A 50 -22.80 30.19 24.56
N GLN A 51 -22.45 29.46 25.62
CA GLN A 51 -22.88 29.78 26.97
C GLN A 51 -22.31 31.12 27.44
N ASN A 52 -21.04 31.38 27.16
CA ASN A 52 -20.38 32.66 27.45
C ASN A 52 -21.01 33.81 26.66
N GLU A 53 -21.34 33.58 25.38
CA GLU A 53 -22.03 34.56 24.53
C GLU A 53 -23.40 34.92 25.11
N THR A 54 -24.18 33.91 25.52
CA THR A 54 -25.49 34.11 26.16
C THR A 54 -25.35 34.92 27.46
N THR A 55 -24.39 34.55 28.31
CA THR A 55 -24.11 35.25 29.57
C THR A 55 -23.64 36.69 29.33
N ALA A 56 -22.90 36.93 28.24
CA ALA A 56 -22.45 38.26 27.84
C ALA A 56 -23.64 39.12 27.37
N TYR A 57 -24.59 38.57 26.61
CA TYR A 57 -25.83 39.28 26.26
C TYR A 57 -26.60 39.69 27.51
N ASP A 58 -26.82 38.77 28.45
CA ASP A 58 -27.50 39.05 29.71
C ASP A 58 -26.77 40.15 30.50
N SER A 59 -25.44 40.07 30.58
CA SER A 59 -24.61 41.05 31.29
C SER A 59 -24.63 42.43 30.61
N HIS A 60 -24.71 42.47 29.28
CA HIS A 60 -24.80 43.72 28.52
C HIS A 60 -26.17 44.38 28.72
N VAL A 61 -27.26 43.61 28.69
CA VAL A 61 -28.62 44.09 28.99
C VAL A 61 -28.70 44.64 30.41
N LEU A 62 -28.02 44.01 31.36
CA LEU A 62 -27.91 44.49 32.75
C LEU A 62 -26.91 45.64 32.94
N GLY A 63 -26.28 46.14 31.87
CA GLY A 63 -25.32 47.26 31.91
C GLY A 63 -23.99 46.94 32.60
N LYS A 64 -23.67 45.65 32.83
CA LYS A 64 -22.45 45.21 33.52
C LYS A 64 -21.22 45.15 32.62
N ILE A 65 -21.41 45.05 31.31
CA ILE A 65 -20.33 45.06 30.31
C ILE A 65 -20.64 46.03 29.18
N SER A 66 -19.60 46.55 28.57
CA SER A 66 -19.69 47.43 27.39
C SER A 66 -20.06 46.67 26.12
N ALA A 67 -20.57 47.39 25.11
CA ALA A 67 -20.83 46.82 23.79
C ALA A 67 -19.56 46.24 23.13
N LYS A 68 -18.38 46.82 23.42
CA LYS A 68 -17.09 46.35 22.90
C LYS A 68 -16.69 45.00 23.50
N GLU A 69 -16.94 44.79 24.78
CA GLU A 69 -16.68 43.50 25.45
C GLU A 69 -17.64 42.42 24.94
N LEU A 70 -18.92 42.76 24.74
CA LEU A 70 -19.89 41.86 24.12
C LEU A 70 -19.42 41.43 22.71
N GLU A 71 -18.98 42.37 21.87
CA GLU A 71 -18.53 42.07 20.51
C GLU A 71 -17.30 41.16 20.47
N LYS A 72 -16.39 41.31 21.45
CA LYS A 72 -15.24 40.42 21.60
C LYS A 72 -15.68 38.97 21.85
N VAL A 73 -16.62 38.75 22.78
CA VAL A 73 -17.15 37.40 23.08
C VAL A 73 -17.87 36.79 21.88
N LYS A 74 -18.65 37.59 21.12
CA LYS A 74 -19.27 37.12 19.87
C LYS A 74 -18.24 36.67 18.84
N THR A 75 -17.18 37.46 18.67
CA THR A 75 -16.11 37.14 17.71
C THR A 75 -15.39 35.85 18.11
N GLU A 76 -15.11 35.66 19.40
CA GLU A 76 -14.52 34.42 19.92
C GLU A 76 -15.45 33.21 19.70
N CYS A 77 -16.75 33.35 19.98
CA CYS A 77 -17.74 32.29 19.72
C CYS A 77 -17.79 31.92 18.23
N GLN A 78 -17.87 32.91 17.35
CA GLN A 78 -17.89 32.68 15.91
C GLN A 78 -16.59 32.01 15.41
N THR A 79 -15.44 32.40 15.96
CA THR A 79 -14.14 31.80 15.63
C THR A 79 -14.11 30.32 15.97
N VAL A 80 -14.58 29.94 17.16
CA VAL A 80 -14.61 28.53 17.59
C VAL A 80 -15.59 27.72 16.74
N LYS A 81 -16.76 28.28 16.41
CA LYS A 81 -17.74 27.66 15.51
C LYS A 81 -17.17 27.39 14.12
N ASN A 82 -16.47 28.38 13.55
CA ASN A 82 -15.82 28.25 12.25
C ASN A 82 -14.73 27.18 12.29
N GLN A 83 -13.87 27.19 13.31
CA GLN A 83 -12.82 26.17 13.49
C GLN A 83 -13.41 24.76 13.58
N TYR A 84 -14.48 24.56 14.37
CA TYR A 84 -15.15 23.26 14.45
C TYR A 84 -15.73 22.82 13.10
N ALA A 85 -16.41 23.72 12.39
CA ALA A 85 -16.99 23.42 11.08
C ALA A 85 -15.93 23.07 10.03
N GLU A 86 -14.81 23.79 10.02
CA GLU A 86 -13.66 23.52 9.15
C GLU A 86 -12.99 22.19 9.49
N SER A 87 -12.72 21.92 10.78
CA SER A 87 -12.16 20.65 11.24
C SER A 87 -13.08 19.47 10.89
N SER A 88 -14.40 19.63 11.01
CA SER A 88 -15.35 18.58 10.65
C SER A 88 -15.31 18.28 9.15
N LYS A 89 -15.30 19.32 8.30
CA LYS A 89 -15.17 19.15 6.83
C LYS A 89 -13.84 18.52 6.45
N MET A 90 -12.76 18.91 7.12
CA MET A 90 -11.43 18.37 6.91
C MET A 90 -11.38 16.88 7.27
N LEU A 91 -11.98 16.48 8.39
CA LEU A 91 -12.07 15.08 8.82
C LEU A 91 -12.79 14.22 7.76
N GLU A 92 -13.92 14.67 7.25
CA GLU A 92 -14.62 13.99 6.16
C GLU A 92 -13.76 13.90 4.89
N SER A 93 -13.03 14.97 4.56
CA SER A 93 -12.15 15.00 3.39
C SER A 93 -10.98 14.02 3.54
N LEU A 94 -10.38 13.95 4.72
CA LEU A 94 -9.35 12.98 5.06
C LEU A 94 -9.89 11.55 4.95
N GLY A 95 -11.08 11.28 5.49
CA GLY A 95 -11.73 9.97 5.37
C GLY A 95 -12.01 9.55 3.92
N ARG A 96 -12.43 10.49 3.05
CA ARG A 96 -12.57 10.22 1.60
C ARG A 96 -11.21 9.98 0.93
N GLY A 97 -10.18 10.73 1.31
CA GLY A 97 -8.82 10.59 0.81
C GLY A 97 -8.20 9.23 1.14
N ILE A 98 -8.34 8.79 2.40
CA ILE A 98 -7.90 7.47 2.89
C ILE A 98 -8.51 6.36 2.04
N LYS A 99 -9.85 6.34 1.91
CA LYS A 99 -10.56 5.32 1.10
C LYS A 99 -10.08 5.28 -0.36
N LYS A 100 -9.81 6.45 -0.95
CA LYS A 100 -9.29 6.54 -2.33
C LYS A 100 -7.90 5.91 -2.43
N ILE A 101 -7.02 6.17 -1.47
CA ILE A 101 -5.67 5.62 -1.46
C ILE A 101 -5.70 4.12 -1.18
N GLU A 102 -6.53 3.63 -0.26
CA GLU A 102 -6.72 2.20 0.00
C GLU A 102 -7.15 1.45 -1.28
N SER A 103 -8.12 2.00 -2.02
CA SER A 103 -8.54 1.41 -3.30
C SER A 103 -7.42 1.44 -4.35
N THR A 104 -6.60 2.49 -4.34
CA THR A 104 -5.46 2.62 -5.27
C THR A 104 -4.36 1.63 -4.91
N LEU A 105 -4.10 1.42 -3.62
CA LEU A 105 -3.12 0.45 -3.11
C LEU A 105 -3.48 -0.98 -3.49
N GLN A 106 -4.76 -1.35 -3.46
CA GLN A 106 -5.20 -2.67 -3.93
C GLN A 106 -4.83 -2.90 -5.41
N ARG A 107 -5.08 -1.88 -6.26
CA ARG A 107 -4.71 -1.92 -7.68
C ARG A 107 -3.19 -1.99 -7.85
N LEU A 108 -2.43 -1.14 -7.15
CA LEU A 108 -0.97 -1.10 -7.23
C LEU A 108 -0.32 -2.41 -6.76
N ASN A 109 -0.82 -3.03 -5.70
CA ASN A 109 -0.34 -4.34 -5.25
C ASN A 109 -0.59 -5.42 -6.31
N THR A 110 -1.75 -5.38 -6.98
CA THR A 110 -2.03 -6.30 -8.09
C THR A 110 -1.05 -6.09 -9.24
N GLU A 111 -0.76 -4.84 -9.59
CA GLU A 111 0.23 -4.49 -10.62
C GLU A 111 1.65 -4.90 -10.25
N ALA A 112 2.04 -4.77 -8.98
CA ALA A 112 3.32 -5.23 -8.47
C ALA A 112 3.47 -6.75 -8.55
N GLU A 113 2.43 -7.51 -8.17
CA GLU A 113 2.43 -8.98 -8.30
C GLU A 113 2.47 -9.44 -9.76
N LEU A 114 1.73 -8.77 -10.65
CA LEU A 114 1.81 -9.03 -12.09
C LEU A 114 3.21 -8.75 -12.64
N SER A 115 3.84 -7.66 -12.21
CA SER A 115 5.21 -7.30 -12.61
C SER A 115 6.21 -8.33 -12.10
N LYS A 116 6.05 -8.81 -10.86
CA LYS A 116 6.87 -9.88 -10.27
C LYS A 116 6.72 -11.17 -11.06
N ARG A 117 5.51 -11.53 -11.44
CA ARG A 117 5.25 -12.69 -12.31
C ARG A 117 5.95 -12.56 -13.66
N GLN A 118 5.85 -11.39 -14.31
CA GLN A 118 6.52 -11.14 -15.58
C GLN A 118 8.05 -11.23 -15.45
N TYR A 119 8.61 -10.77 -14.34
CA TYR A 119 10.05 -10.93 -14.06
C TYR A 119 10.46 -12.40 -13.98
N TRP A 120 9.70 -13.22 -13.24
CA TRP A 120 9.93 -14.66 -13.18
C TRP A 120 9.77 -15.36 -14.54
N GLU A 121 8.78 -14.95 -15.33
CA GLU A 121 8.59 -15.47 -16.70
C GLU A 121 9.79 -15.12 -17.59
N SER A 122 10.31 -13.88 -17.52
CA SER A 122 11.52 -13.47 -18.25
C SER A 122 12.77 -14.25 -17.80
N ILE A 123 12.96 -14.48 -16.50
CA ILE A 123 14.07 -15.31 -15.99
C ILE A 123 13.94 -16.74 -16.51
N ALA A 124 12.74 -17.32 -16.44
CA ALA A 124 12.49 -18.67 -16.91
C ALA A 124 12.75 -18.82 -18.42
N ASP A 125 12.37 -17.83 -19.21
CA ASP A 125 12.65 -17.80 -20.65
C ASP A 125 14.16 -17.66 -20.95
N GLU A 126 14.90 -16.85 -20.18
CA GLU A 126 16.37 -16.74 -20.31
C GLU A 126 17.06 -18.07 -19.99
N ILE A 127 16.70 -18.71 -18.86
CA ILE A 127 17.22 -20.03 -18.48
C ILE A 127 16.85 -21.09 -19.52
N LYS A 128 15.62 -21.07 -20.02
CA LYS A 128 15.20 -21.99 -21.08
C LYS A 128 16.02 -21.80 -22.36
N GLY A 129 16.40 -20.57 -22.67
CA GLY A 129 17.27 -20.24 -23.79
C GLY A 129 18.70 -20.76 -23.66
N SER A 130 19.20 -20.94 -22.43
CA SER A 130 20.54 -21.49 -22.18
C SER A 130 20.59 -23.02 -22.23
N ILE A 131 19.45 -23.70 -22.13
CA ILE A 131 19.37 -25.16 -22.24
C ILE A 131 19.46 -25.57 -23.72
N PRO A 132 20.39 -26.47 -24.10
CA PRO A 132 20.47 -26.96 -25.46
C PRO A 132 19.14 -27.58 -25.92
N LYS A 133 18.66 -27.20 -27.10
CA LYS A 133 17.34 -27.62 -27.62
C LYS A 133 17.12 -29.13 -27.60
N HIS A 134 18.15 -29.92 -27.92
CA HIS A 134 18.08 -31.38 -27.93
C HIS A 134 17.85 -31.97 -26.51
N VAL A 135 18.42 -31.36 -25.48
CA VAL A 135 18.18 -31.73 -24.07
C VAL A 135 16.75 -31.40 -23.69
N PHE A 136 16.29 -30.20 -24.02
CA PHE A 136 14.92 -29.75 -23.73
C PHE A 136 13.87 -30.65 -24.40
N ASP A 137 14.05 -30.96 -25.69
CA ASP A 137 13.14 -31.82 -26.46
C ASP A 137 13.14 -33.26 -25.94
N ALA A 138 14.29 -33.79 -25.51
CA ALA A 138 14.39 -35.12 -24.90
C ALA A 138 13.64 -35.20 -23.56
N VAL A 139 13.86 -34.24 -22.66
CA VAL A 139 13.14 -34.16 -21.38
C VAL A 139 11.64 -34.03 -21.60
N LYS A 140 11.21 -33.17 -22.53
CA LYS A 140 9.79 -32.99 -22.86
C LYS A 140 9.17 -34.28 -23.39
N THR A 141 9.87 -34.99 -24.27
CA THR A 141 9.40 -36.26 -24.84
C THR A 141 9.24 -37.33 -23.77
N LEU A 142 10.21 -37.46 -22.87
CA LEU A 142 10.16 -38.40 -21.74
C LEU A 142 9.02 -38.04 -20.77
N LEU A 143 8.77 -36.75 -20.54
CA LEU A 143 7.65 -36.30 -19.69
C LEU A 143 6.30 -36.66 -20.31
N VAL A 144 6.12 -36.44 -21.61
CA VAL A 144 4.88 -36.81 -22.32
C VAL A 144 4.69 -38.33 -22.33
N ALA A 145 5.73 -39.09 -22.67
CA ALA A 145 5.68 -40.54 -22.70
C ALA A 145 5.37 -41.14 -21.32
N GLY A 146 6.02 -40.64 -20.26
CA GLY A 146 5.78 -41.09 -18.89
C GLY A 146 4.34 -40.81 -18.43
N VAL A 147 3.80 -39.63 -18.73
CA VAL A 147 2.39 -39.31 -18.41
C VAL A 147 1.43 -40.22 -19.18
N GLN A 148 1.71 -40.52 -20.45
CA GLN A 148 0.93 -41.48 -21.24
C GLN A 148 0.99 -42.91 -20.66
N CYS A 149 2.09 -43.26 -20.00
CA CYS A 149 2.25 -44.50 -19.26
C CYS A 149 1.71 -44.45 -17.82
N CYS A 150 0.84 -43.47 -17.50
CA CYS A 150 0.24 -43.27 -16.18
C CYS A 150 1.25 -43.00 -15.04
N MET A 151 2.47 -42.55 -15.37
CA MET A 151 3.44 -42.13 -14.36
C MET A 151 3.14 -40.69 -13.91
N THR A 152 3.36 -40.42 -12.62
CA THR A 152 3.21 -39.06 -12.11
C THR A 152 4.37 -38.19 -12.60
N ARG A 153 4.12 -36.88 -12.76
CA ARG A 153 5.17 -35.92 -13.12
C ARG A 153 6.38 -36.01 -12.18
N GLN A 154 6.13 -36.15 -10.88
CA GLN A 154 7.18 -36.26 -9.87
C GLN A 154 8.03 -37.51 -10.07
N PHE A 155 7.40 -38.67 -10.29
CA PHE A 155 8.12 -39.93 -10.55
C PHE A 155 9.03 -39.83 -11.78
N ILE A 156 8.57 -39.18 -12.85
CA ILE A 156 9.36 -38.97 -14.07
C ILE A 156 10.56 -38.05 -13.78
N LEU A 157 10.35 -36.95 -13.05
CA LEU A 157 11.43 -36.03 -12.68
C LEU A 157 12.47 -36.71 -11.76
N ASP A 158 12.02 -37.44 -10.75
CA ASP A 158 12.90 -38.20 -9.85
C ASP A 158 13.69 -39.27 -10.61
N SER A 159 13.12 -39.85 -11.68
CA SER A 159 13.82 -40.82 -12.54
C SER A 159 14.82 -40.16 -13.48
N LEU A 160 14.52 -38.96 -13.97
CA LEU A 160 15.43 -38.17 -14.82
C LEU A 160 16.58 -37.56 -14.02
N PHE A 161 16.36 -37.27 -12.75
CA PHE A 161 17.31 -36.62 -11.84
C PHE A 161 17.45 -37.38 -10.51
N PRO A 162 17.91 -38.66 -10.52
CA PRO A 162 17.81 -39.56 -9.36
C PRO A 162 18.78 -39.24 -8.21
N ASN A 163 19.83 -38.46 -8.47
CA ASN A 163 20.82 -38.06 -7.47
C ASN A 163 21.30 -36.64 -7.78
N ILE A 164 20.41 -35.64 -7.63
CA ILE A 164 20.81 -34.24 -7.78
C ILE A 164 21.89 -33.94 -6.73
N PRO A 165 23.14 -33.64 -7.12
CA PRO A 165 24.20 -33.37 -6.17
C PRO A 165 23.82 -32.14 -5.34
N THR A 166 23.68 -32.32 -4.03
CA THR A 166 23.16 -31.27 -3.14
C THR A 166 24.03 -30.02 -3.16
N GLU A 167 25.35 -30.18 -3.32
CA GLU A 167 26.32 -29.08 -3.36
C GLU A 167 26.25 -28.31 -4.69
N GLU A 168 26.37 -28.98 -5.84
CA GLU A 168 26.27 -28.33 -7.16
C GLU A 168 24.91 -27.65 -7.35
N PHE A 169 23.82 -28.25 -6.85
CA PHE A 169 22.50 -27.63 -6.89
C PHE A 169 22.41 -26.39 -6.01
N GLN A 170 23.04 -26.40 -4.83
CA GLN A 170 23.12 -25.21 -3.99
C GLN A 170 23.97 -24.11 -4.61
N GLU A 171 25.07 -24.45 -5.28
CA GLU A 171 25.89 -23.50 -6.02
C GLU A 171 25.12 -22.86 -7.18
N ILE A 172 24.46 -23.66 -8.02
CA ILE A 172 23.62 -23.15 -9.12
C ILE A 172 22.48 -22.29 -8.57
N ARG A 173 21.85 -22.71 -7.47
CA ARG A 173 20.82 -21.90 -6.80
C ARG A 173 21.39 -20.58 -6.32
N ASN A 174 22.53 -20.57 -5.64
CA ASN A 174 23.14 -19.36 -5.11
C ASN A 174 23.59 -18.41 -6.23
N GLU A 175 24.09 -18.96 -7.34
CA GLU A 175 24.47 -18.20 -8.54
C GLU A 175 23.24 -17.56 -9.19
N LEU A 176 22.14 -18.31 -9.35
CA LEU A 176 20.88 -17.78 -9.87
C LEU A 176 20.27 -16.74 -8.93
N CYS A 177 20.30 -16.99 -7.61
CA CYS A 177 19.85 -16.03 -6.60
C CYS A 177 20.67 -14.74 -6.65
N GLY A 178 21.99 -14.83 -6.74
CA GLY A 178 22.88 -13.67 -6.84
C GLY A 178 22.76 -12.94 -8.18
N LYS A 179 22.56 -13.66 -9.29
CA LYS A 179 22.43 -13.07 -10.62
C LYS A 179 21.14 -12.25 -10.77
N TYR A 180 20.04 -12.70 -10.16
CA TYR A 180 18.72 -12.12 -10.34
C TYR A 180 18.16 -11.42 -9.09
N ASP A 181 18.96 -11.23 -8.03
CA ASP A 181 18.53 -10.71 -6.73
C ASP A 181 17.25 -11.40 -6.22
N LEU A 182 17.28 -12.73 -6.20
CA LEU A 182 16.16 -13.55 -5.71
C LEU A 182 16.39 -13.86 -4.24
N ASP A 183 15.98 -12.91 -3.39
CA ASP A 183 15.84 -13.10 -1.94
C ASP A 183 14.52 -13.80 -1.57
#